data_AF-A0ABC8WLC7-F1
#
_entry.id   AF-A0ABC8WLC7-F1
#
_cell.length_a   1.000
_cell.length_b   1.000
_cell.length_c   1.000
_cell.angle_alpha   90.00
_cell.angle_beta   90.00
_cell.angle_gamma   90.00
#
_symmetry.space_group_name_H-M   'P 1'
#
loop_
_entity.id
_entity.type
_entity.pdbx_description
1 polymer ?
#
loop_
_entity_poly.entity_id
_entity_poly.type
_entity_poly.pdbx_seq_one_letter_code
_entity_poly.pdbx_strand_id
1 'polypeptide(L)'
;MIIPVRCFTCGKVIGNKWDLYLDLLQADYTEGDALDALELVRYCCRRMLMTHVDLIEKLLNYNSKLIFELLSKLTFSFTATPFVNGFIFFFSALEKTDTN
;
A
#
# COMPACT_ATOMS: atom_id res chain seq x y z
N MET A 1 -9.33 -2.15 -2.86
CA MET A 1 -9.66 -1.81 -1.46
C MET A 1 -9.32 -3.04 -0.63
N ILE A 2 -8.85 -2.87 0.60
CA ILE A 2 -8.16 -3.91 1.38
C ILE A 2 -8.86 -5.27 1.37
N ILE A 3 -8.06 -6.34 1.44
CA ILE A 3 -8.55 -7.72 1.50
C ILE A 3 -9.47 -7.91 2.69
N PRO A 4 -10.61 -8.59 2.49
CA PRO A 4 -11.47 -8.92 3.62
C PRO A 4 -10.74 -9.85 4.59
N VAL A 5 -10.76 -9.50 5.88
CA VAL A 5 -10.13 -10.29 6.96
C VAL A 5 -10.62 -11.75 6.95
N ARG A 6 -11.90 -11.96 6.63
CA ARG A 6 -12.58 -13.25 6.56
C ARG A 6 -13.28 -13.42 5.22
N CYS A 7 -13.38 -14.65 4.71
CA CYS A 7 -14.22 -14.94 3.55
C CYS A 7 -15.71 -14.73 3.86
N PHE A 8 -16.44 -14.07 2.95
CA PHE A 8 -17.89 -13.83 3.10
C PHE A 8 -18.74 -15.11 3.16
N THR A 9 -18.27 -16.22 2.58
CA THR A 9 -19.03 -17.48 2.57
C THR A 9 -18.52 -18.45 3.63
N CYS A 10 -17.20 -18.70 3.67
CA CYS A 10 -16.61 -19.76 4.50
C CYS A 10 -16.23 -19.31 5.91
N GLY A 11 -16.12 -18.00 6.18
CA GLY A 11 -15.63 -17.46 7.46
C GLY A 11 -14.15 -17.77 7.78
N LYS A 12 -13.41 -18.44 6.88
CA LYS A 12 -11.98 -18.70 7.02
C LYS A 12 -11.20 -17.37 7.02
N VAL A 13 -10.14 -17.26 7.83
CA VAL A 13 -9.21 -16.12 7.78
C VAL A 13 -8.50 -16.13 6.43
N ILE A 14 -8.51 -15.00 5.74
CA ILE A 14 -7.84 -14.82 4.45
C ILE A 14 -6.82 -13.66 4.50
N GLY A 15 -7.06 -12.65 5.32
CA GLY A 15 -6.22 -11.44 5.35
C GLY A 15 -4.73 -11.71 5.61
N ASN A 16 -4.39 -12.79 6.32
CA ASN A 16 -3.01 -13.18 6.62
C ASN A 16 -2.28 -13.92 5.49
N LYS A 17 -2.94 -14.20 4.35
CA LYS A 17 -2.40 -15.03 3.27
C LYS A 17 -2.01 -14.24 2.02
N TRP A 18 -2.27 -12.94 2.00
CA TRP A 18 -2.03 -12.12 0.81
C TRP A 18 -0.56 -11.92 0.51
N ASP A 19 0.23 -11.56 1.51
CA ASP A 19 1.65 -11.29 1.32
C ASP A 19 2.36 -12.55 0.83
N LEU A 20 2.02 -13.71 1.43
CA LEU A 20 2.50 -15.02 0.98
C LEU A 20 2.07 -15.34 -0.46
N TYR A 21 0.87 -14.93 -0.87
CA TYR A 21 0.42 -15.12 -2.25
C TYR A 21 1.24 -14.27 -3.24
N LEU A 22 1.56 -13.02 -2.87
CA LEU A 22 2.41 -12.16 -3.68
C LEU A 22 3.85 -12.69 -3.78
N ASP A 23 4.42 -13.18 -2.68
CA ASP A 23 5.75 -13.80 -2.65
C ASP A 23 5.82 -15.03 -3.58
N LEU A 24 4.76 -15.85 -3.60
CA LEU A 24 4.67 -17.01 -4.48
C LEU A 24 4.57 -16.61 -5.96
N LEU A 25 3.82 -15.55 -6.28
CA LEU A 25 3.74 -15.03 -7.64
C LEU A 25 5.07 -14.42 -8.10
N GLN A 26 5.82 -13.76 -7.21
CA GLN A 26 7.17 -13.28 -7.50
C GLN A 26 8.18 -14.41 -7.74
N ALA A 27 7.94 -15.58 -7.15
CA ALA A 27 8.72 -16.80 -7.36
C ALA A 27 8.28 -17.59 -8.61
N ASP A 28 7.53 -16.98 -9.54
CA ASP A 28 7.06 -17.55 -10.81
C ASP A 28 6.14 -18.80 -10.67
N TYR A 29 5.43 -18.94 -9.54
CA TYR A 29 4.38 -19.97 -9.42
C TYR A 29 3.14 -19.61 -10.23
N THR A 30 2.43 -20.64 -10.71
CA THR A 30 1.10 -20.43 -11.30
C THR A 30 0.10 -20.02 -10.23
N GLU A 31 -0.88 -19.19 -10.58
CA GLU A 31 -1.91 -18.71 -9.65
C GLU A 31 -2.67 -19.87 -8.96
N GLY A 32 -2.88 -20.97 -9.68
CA GLY A 32 -3.51 -22.18 -9.16
C GLY A 32 -2.67 -22.87 -8.08
N ASP A 33 -1.39 -23.11 -8.39
CA ASP A 33 -0.45 -23.78 -7.50
C ASP A 33 -0.17 -22.93 -6.24
N ALA A 34 -0.11 -21.60 -6.40
CA ALA A 34 0.05 -20.68 -5.27
C ALA A 34 -1.15 -20.75 -4.31
N LEU A 35 -2.39 -20.86 -4.82
CA LEU A 35 -3.58 -21.03 -4.00
C LEU A 35 -3.66 -22.41 -3.32
N ASP A 36 -3.09 -23.43 -3.95
CA ASP A 36 -2.95 -24.78 -3.38
C ASP A 36 -1.93 -24.80 -2.24
N ALA A 37 -0.78 -24.15 -2.41
CA ALA A 37 0.25 -23.99 -1.38
C ALA A 37 -0.28 -23.26 -0.13
N LEU A 38 -1.24 -22.35 -0.31
CA LEU A 38 -1.91 -21.64 0.78
C LEU A 38 -3.08 -22.43 1.42
N GLU A 39 -3.27 -23.70 1.06
CA GLU A 39 -4.32 -24.59 1.60
C GLU A 39 -5.75 -24.02 1.44
N LEU A 40 -6.04 -23.39 0.30
CA LEU A 40 -7.37 -22.84 0.00
C LEU A 40 -8.19 -23.81 -0.84
N VAL A 41 -8.59 -24.94 -0.26
CA VAL A 41 -9.34 -25.98 -0.99
C VAL A 41 -10.69 -25.48 -1.54
N ARG A 42 -11.39 -24.62 -0.80
CA ARG A 42 -12.74 -24.14 -1.20
C ARG A 42 -12.67 -22.98 -2.18
N TYR A 43 -13.45 -23.07 -3.26
CA TYR A 43 -13.57 -22.04 -4.30
C TYR A 43 -14.00 -20.65 -3.77
N CYS A 44 -14.84 -20.61 -2.73
CA CYS A 44 -15.29 -19.35 -2.13
C CYS A 44 -14.14 -18.54 -1.51
N CYS A 45 -13.20 -19.25 -0.86
CA CYS A 45 -12.05 -18.61 -0.25
C CYS A 45 -11.01 -18.23 -1.34
N ARG A 46 -10.89 -18.99 -2.44
CA ARG A 46 -10.03 -18.64 -3.60
C ARG A 46 -10.46 -17.38 -4.34
N ARG A 47 -11.78 -17.20 -4.55
CA ARG A 47 -12.34 -16.01 -5.21
C ARG A 47 -11.85 -14.72 -4.55
N MET A 48 -11.76 -14.70 -3.23
CA MET A 48 -11.38 -13.50 -2.47
C MET A 48 -9.96 -13.03 -2.79
N LEU A 49 -9.03 -13.93 -3.11
CA LEU A 49 -7.65 -13.58 -3.45
C LEU A 49 -7.50 -13.32 -4.96
N MET A 50 -8.09 -14.15 -5.79
CA MET A 50 -7.98 -14.03 -7.26
C MET A 50 -8.59 -12.74 -7.80
N THR A 51 -9.70 -12.25 -7.23
CA THR A 51 -10.35 -11.01 -7.69
C THR A 51 -9.96 -9.77 -6.89
N HIS A 52 -9.01 -9.88 -5.96
CA HIS A 52 -8.63 -8.75 -5.14
C HIS A 52 -7.78 -7.75 -5.94
N VAL A 53 -8.08 -6.47 -5.78
CA VAL A 53 -7.30 -5.38 -6.36
C VAL A 53 -6.96 -4.35 -5.29
N ASP A 54 -5.67 -4.23 -5.01
CA ASP A 54 -5.13 -3.22 -4.10
C ASP A 54 -5.13 -1.83 -4.73
N LEU A 55 -6.20 -1.09 -4.44
CA LEU A 55 -6.37 0.30 -4.84
C LEU A 55 -5.86 1.29 -3.78
N ILE A 56 -5.38 0.81 -2.63
CA ILE A 56 -5.01 1.65 -1.48
C ILE A 56 -3.81 2.52 -1.81
N GLU A 57 -2.78 1.94 -2.42
CA GLU A 57 -1.56 2.66 -2.84
C GLU A 57 -1.90 3.83 -3.77
N LYS A 58 -2.84 3.60 -4.70
CA LYS A 58 -3.28 4.65 -5.63
C LYS A 58 -4.04 5.75 -4.90
N LEU A 59 -4.86 5.40 -3.90
CA LEU A 59 -5.65 6.36 -3.13
C LEU A 59 -4.79 7.25 -2.20
N LEU A 60 -3.75 6.70 -1.59
CA LEU A 60 -2.81 7.47 -0.74
C LEU A 60 -2.09 8.57 -1.52
N ASN A 61 -1.83 8.34 -2.80
CA ASN A 61 -1.12 9.28 -3.68
C ASN A 61 -1.92 10.52 -4.09
N TYR A 62 -3.20 10.64 -3.71
CA TYR A 62 -4.00 11.85 -4.01
C TYR A 62 -3.86 12.95 -2.95
N ASN A 63 -3.65 12.61 -1.68
CA ASN A 63 -3.61 13.60 -0.59
C ASN A 63 -2.27 14.37 -0.55
N SER A 64 -1.15 13.68 -0.80
CA SER A 64 0.18 14.30 -0.80
C SER A 64 0.41 15.28 -1.96
N LYS A 65 -0.23 15.06 -3.11
CA LYS A 65 -0.13 15.97 -4.26
C LYS A 65 -0.80 17.33 -3.99
N LEU A 66 -1.96 17.34 -3.33
CA LEU A 66 -2.64 18.59 -2.98
C LEU A 66 -1.85 19.42 -1.97
N ILE A 67 -1.24 18.77 -0.98
CA ILE A 67 -0.41 19.44 0.03
C ILE A 67 0.93 19.89 -0.56
N PHE A 68 1.59 19.09 -1.40
CA PHE A 68 2.86 19.47 -2.04
C PHE A 68 2.67 20.56 -3.10
N GLU A 69 1.57 20.55 -3.86
CA GLU A 69 1.26 21.60 -4.84
C GLU A 69 0.81 22.92 -4.17
N LEU A 70 0.10 22.86 -3.03
CA LEU A 70 -0.20 24.04 -2.22
C LEU A 70 1.05 24.59 -1.49
N LEU A 71 1.89 23.73 -0.93
CA LEU A 71 3.11 24.14 -0.24
C LEU A 71 4.17 24.70 -1.20
N SER A 72 4.30 24.17 -2.43
CA SER A 72 5.22 24.73 -3.42
C SER A 72 4.79 26.11 -3.95
N LYS A 73 3.47 26.40 -4.01
CA LYS A 73 2.96 27.75 -4.31
C LYS A 73 3.15 28.72 -3.14
N LEU A 74 3.10 28.24 -1.90
CA LEU A 74 3.38 29.04 -0.70
C LEU A 74 4.87 29.30 -0.47
N THR A 75 5.77 28.35 -0.77
CA THR A 75 7.22 28.58 -0.73
C THR A 75 7.68 29.51 -1.86
N PHE A 76 7.04 29.47 -3.04
CA PHE A 76 7.37 30.40 -4.13
C PHE A 76 6.98 31.86 -3.86
N SER A 77 6.03 32.14 -2.97
CA SER A 77 5.80 33.51 -2.45
C SER A 77 6.79 33.92 -1.34
N PHE A 78 7.51 32.98 -0.72
CA PHE A 78 8.37 33.26 0.45
C PHE A 78 9.88 33.27 0.16
N THR A 79 10.33 32.77 -1.00
CA THR A 79 11.76 32.78 -1.39
C THR A 79 12.30 34.13 -1.88
N ALA A 80 11.59 35.24 -1.66
CA ALA A 80 12.14 36.59 -1.82
C ALA A 80 12.88 37.10 -0.56
N THR A 81 13.13 36.25 0.46
CA THR A 81 14.02 36.62 1.59
C THR A 81 15.10 35.55 1.83
N PRO A 82 16.39 35.90 1.74
CA PRO A 82 17.48 34.95 1.90
C PRO A 82 17.85 34.82 3.40
N PHE A 83 17.25 33.89 4.17
CA PHE A 83 17.77 33.65 5.55
C PHE A 83 17.54 32.27 6.24
N VAL A 84 16.98 31.22 5.64
CA VAL A 84 16.76 29.94 6.38
C VAL A 84 17.38 28.71 5.72
N ASN A 85 18.69 28.77 5.45
CA ASN A 85 19.53 27.59 5.22
C ASN A 85 19.89 26.86 6.53
N GLY A 86 18.87 26.51 7.31
CA GLY A 86 19.03 25.76 8.57
C GLY A 86 17.88 24.79 8.88
N PHE A 87 16.72 24.93 8.22
CA PHE A 87 15.52 24.14 8.54
C PHE A 87 15.37 22.87 7.69
N ILE A 88 16.12 22.74 6.59
CA ILE A 88 16.07 21.60 5.66
C ILE A 88 16.58 20.31 6.32
N PHE A 89 17.44 20.40 7.34
CA PHE A 89 18.00 19.22 8.00
C PHE A 89 17.01 18.52 8.96
N PHE A 90 15.98 19.23 9.44
CA PHE A 90 15.01 18.66 10.37
C PHE A 90 13.88 17.92 9.66
N PHE A 91 13.56 18.28 8.42
CA PHE A 91 12.47 17.65 7.67
C PHE A 91 12.84 16.26 7.13
N SER A 92 14.12 15.99 6.83
CA SER A 92 14.58 14.64 6.43
C SER A 92 14.51 13.58 7.56
N ALA A 93 14.24 13.98 8.81
CA ALA A 93 14.06 13.05 9.92
C ALA A 93 12.62 12.53 10.05
N LEU A 94 11.62 13.24 9.50
CA LEU A 94 10.20 12.86 9.58
C LEU A 94 9.75 11.94 8.44
N GLU A 95 10.62 11.66 7.46
CA GLU A 95 10.32 10.78 6.32
C GLU A 95 10.70 9.30 6.59
N LYS A 96 11.24 8.99 7.77
CA LYS A 96 11.65 7.62 8.16
C LYS A 96 10.69 6.89 9.08
N THR A 97 9.62 7.52 9.55
CA THR A 97 8.68 6.88 10.50
C THR A 97 7.40 6.31 9.87
N ASP A 98 7.17 6.50 8.57
CA ASP A 98 5.96 5.99 7.90
C ASP A 98 6.22 4.73 7.04
N THR A 99 7.36 4.07 7.26
CA THR A 99 7.65 2.71 6.76
C THR A 99 8.01 1.78 7.94
N ASN A 100 7.05 1.60 8.85
CA ASN A 100 6.93 0.37 9.63
C ASN A 100 5.47 -0.08 9.62
#